data_AF-A0A9E4SCE8-F1
#
_entry.id   AF-A0A9E4SCE8-F1
#
_cell.length_a   1.000
_cell.length_b   1.000
_cell.length_c   1.000
_cell.angle_alpha   90.00
_cell.angle_beta   90.00
_cell.angle_gamma   90.00
#
_symmetry.space_group_name_H-M   'P 1'
#
loop_
_entity.id
_entity.type
_entity.pdbx_description
1 polymer ?
#
loop_
_entity_poly.entity_id
_entity_poly.type
_entity_poly.pdbx_seq_one_letter_code
_entity_poly.pdbx_strand_id
1 'polypeptide(L)'
;PIAAALSFSVLIAFLMFEFRHVISELGRWGYVGVFFIEMANSATIMFPTPGQAYTFALGVTLNPLMIGLIGGIGSALGELTGYAVGAKTGQRFRGGRLFAKLQKFTLRWGGLSLFVFATIPGPFEVAGLWAGTVRYPIARFFVFVAMGKILKVTAFASAGYYSMGWLFGGS
;
A
#
# COMPACT_ATOMS: atom_id res chain seq x y z
N PRO A 1 14.58 15.78 -2.82
CA PRO A 1 13.79 14.75 -2.11
C PRO A 1 12.61 14.21 -2.93
N ILE A 2 11.75 15.08 -3.48
CA ILE A 2 10.60 14.67 -4.31
C ILE A 2 11.06 14.05 -5.63
N ALA A 3 11.98 14.71 -6.35
CA ALA A 3 12.52 14.18 -7.60
C ALA A 3 13.13 12.78 -7.43
N ALA A 4 13.93 12.55 -6.38
CA ALA A 4 14.48 11.22 -6.08
C ALA A 4 13.40 10.18 -5.77
N ALA A 5 12.35 10.55 -5.03
CA ALA A 5 11.22 9.67 -4.75
C ALA A 5 10.39 9.33 -5.99
N LEU A 6 10.25 10.31 -6.90
CA LEU A 6 9.62 10.11 -8.20
C LEU A 6 10.45 9.18 -9.06
N SER A 7 11.76 9.43 -9.20
CA SER A 7 12.67 8.54 -9.94
C SER A 7 12.66 7.12 -9.38
N PHE A 8 12.65 6.98 -8.05
CA PHE A 8 12.52 5.68 -7.39
C PHE A 8 11.17 5.01 -7.66
N SER A 9 10.06 5.75 -7.60
CA SER A 9 8.72 5.23 -7.91
C SER A 9 8.60 4.81 -9.37
N VAL A 10 9.15 5.61 -10.31
CA VAL A 10 9.21 5.29 -11.73
C VAL A 10 10.04 4.04 -11.95
N LEU A 11 11.20 3.93 -11.30
CA LEU A 11 12.06 2.75 -11.39
C LEU A 11 11.33 1.51 -10.89
N ILE A 12 10.68 1.55 -9.72
CA ILE A 12 9.90 0.41 -9.22
C ILE A 12 8.75 0.07 -10.16
N ALA A 13 7.97 1.05 -10.62
CA ALA A 13 6.86 0.81 -11.53
C ALA A 13 7.35 0.20 -12.86
N PHE A 14 8.46 0.71 -13.40
CA PHE A 14 9.13 0.16 -14.58
C PHE A 14 9.60 -1.27 -14.35
N LEU A 15 10.28 -1.55 -13.24
CA LEU A 15 10.72 -2.90 -12.87
C LEU A 15 9.53 -3.84 -12.70
N MET A 16 8.42 -3.39 -12.09
CA MET A 16 7.20 -4.18 -11.95
C MET A 16 6.57 -4.53 -13.30
N PHE A 17 6.64 -3.62 -14.27
CA PHE A 17 6.11 -3.85 -15.61
C PHE A 17 7.04 -4.73 -16.47
N GLU A 18 8.34 -4.46 -16.43
CA GLU A 18 9.35 -5.19 -17.19
C GLU A 18 9.44 -6.64 -16.71
N PHE A 19 9.57 -6.83 -15.40
CA PHE A 19 9.66 -8.15 -14.77
C PHE A 19 8.30 -8.74 -14.41
N ARG A 20 7.19 -8.26 -15.00
CA ARG A 20 5.83 -8.76 -14.72
C ARG A 20 5.71 -10.29 -14.81
N HIS A 21 6.42 -10.91 -15.76
CA HIS A 21 6.45 -12.36 -15.93
C HIS A 21 7.17 -13.04 -14.76
N VAL A 22 8.34 -12.55 -14.37
CA VAL A 22 9.09 -13.05 -13.20
C VAL A 22 8.31 -12.80 -11.90
N ILE A 23 7.62 -11.66 -11.79
CA ILE A 23 6.77 -11.32 -10.64
C ILE A 23 5.56 -12.26 -10.54
N SER A 24 4.97 -12.66 -11.68
CA SER A 24 3.96 -13.71 -11.70
C SER A 24 4.54 -15.05 -11.26
N GLU A 25 5.80 -15.34 -11.59
CA GLU A 25 6.52 -16.51 -11.09
C GLU A 25 6.94 -16.38 -9.61
N LEU A 26 7.16 -15.18 -9.07
CA LEU A 26 7.27 -14.94 -7.62
C LEU A 26 5.99 -15.40 -6.91
N GLY A 27 4.84 -15.38 -7.60
CA GLY A 27 3.61 -16.02 -7.14
C GLY A 27 3.77 -17.52 -6.83
N ARG A 28 4.67 -18.23 -7.53
CA ARG A 28 5.02 -19.64 -7.22
C ARG A 28 5.81 -19.79 -5.92
N TRP A 29 6.44 -18.72 -5.44
CA TRP A 29 7.06 -18.64 -4.11
C TRP A 29 6.01 -18.38 -3.01
N GLY A 30 4.72 -18.44 -3.36
CA GLY A 30 3.60 -18.33 -2.44
C GLY A 30 3.58 -16.98 -1.74
N TYR A 31 3.50 -17.02 -0.41
CA TYR A 31 3.34 -15.83 0.41
C TYR A 31 4.57 -14.90 0.45
N VAL A 32 5.78 -15.43 0.21
CA VAL A 32 6.99 -14.59 0.15
C VAL A 32 6.93 -13.64 -1.05
N GLY A 33 6.45 -14.12 -2.20
CA GLY A 33 6.22 -13.29 -3.38
C GLY A 33 5.22 -12.17 -3.09
N VAL A 34 4.09 -12.50 -2.45
CA VAL A 34 3.06 -11.53 -2.04
C VAL A 34 3.65 -10.40 -1.21
N PHE A 35 4.50 -10.72 -0.22
CA PHE A 35 5.13 -9.73 0.65
C PHE A 35 5.90 -8.67 -0.16
N PHE A 36 6.80 -9.11 -1.05
CA PHE A 36 7.65 -8.20 -1.81
C PHE A 36 6.89 -7.44 -2.89
N ILE A 37 5.89 -8.08 -3.53
CA ILE A 37 5.03 -7.43 -4.52
C ILE A 37 4.25 -6.30 -3.88
N GLU A 38 3.60 -6.54 -2.73
CA GLU A 38 2.82 -5.52 -2.03
C GLU A 38 3.73 -4.42 -1.43
N MET A 39 4.92 -4.78 -0.94
CA MET A 39 5.90 -3.81 -0.50
C MET A 39 6.37 -2.89 -1.64
N ALA A 40 6.68 -3.46 -2.80
CA ALA A 40 7.07 -2.68 -3.98
C ALA A 40 5.92 -1.82 -4.49
N ASN A 41 4.73 -2.39 -4.60
CA ASN A 41 3.50 -1.68 -4.97
C ASN A 41 3.29 -0.44 -4.09
N SER A 42 3.31 -0.62 -2.76
CA SER A 42 3.09 0.48 -1.82
C SER A 42 4.26 1.44 -1.66
N ALA A 43 5.46 1.07 -2.13
CA ALA A 43 6.61 1.97 -2.18
C ALA A 43 6.53 2.99 -3.32
N THR A 44 5.65 2.76 -4.30
CA THR A 44 5.36 3.74 -5.35
C THR A 44 4.38 4.79 -4.84
N ILE A 45 4.78 6.06 -4.84
CA ILE A 45 4.00 7.14 -4.21
C ILE A 45 3.00 7.77 -5.19
N MET A 46 3.27 7.71 -6.51
CA MET A 46 2.54 8.49 -7.53
C MET A 46 2.27 7.74 -8.84
N PHE A 47 2.48 6.43 -8.91
CA PHE A 47 2.25 5.66 -10.12
C PHE A 47 1.30 4.50 -9.85
N PRO A 48 0.23 4.32 -10.65
CA PRO A 48 -0.58 3.12 -10.55
C PRO A 48 0.27 1.93 -10.97
N THR A 49 0.32 0.90 -10.13
CA THR A 49 1.00 -0.35 -10.45
C THR A 49 -0.02 -1.48 -10.62
N PRO A 50 0.34 -2.57 -11.33
CA PRO A 50 -0.51 -3.75 -11.43
C PRO A 50 -0.57 -4.58 -10.13
N GLY A 51 -0.01 -4.11 -9.00
CA GLY A 51 0.04 -4.83 -7.72
C GLY A 51 -1.29 -5.43 -7.26
N GLN A 52 -2.37 -4.66 -7.38
CA GLN A 52 -3.72 -5.11 -7.00
C GLN A 52 -4.22 -6.26 -7.89
N ALA A 53 -3.87 -6.24 -9.18
CA ALA A 53 -4.21 -7.33 -10.10
C ALA A 53 -3.44 -8.61 -9.76
N TYR A 54 -2.18 -8.51 -9.33
CA TYR A 54 -1.42 -9.66 -8.84
C TYR A 54 -2.03 -10.24 -7.57
N THR A 55 -2.39 -9.40 -6.61
CA THR A 55 -3.03 -9.86 -5.35
C THR A 55 -4.38 -10.53 -5.61
N PHE A 56 -5.18 -9.99 -6.54
CA PHE A 56 -6.40 -10.66 -7.00
C PHE A 56 -6.10 -12.03 -7.62
N ALA A 57 -5.17 -12.10 -8.58
CA ALA A 57 -4.81 -13.35 -9.26
C ALA A 57 -4.26 -14.41 -8.29
N LEU A 58 -3.48 -14.02 -7.29
CA LEU A 58 -2.96 -14.93 -6.27
C LEU A 58 -4.03 -15.41 -5.29
N GLY A 59 -5.06 -14.59 -5.05
CA GLY A 59 -6.25 -14.98 -4.28
C GLY A 59 -7.00 -16.18 -4.87
N VAL A 60 -6.85 -16.44 -6.17
CA VAL A 60 -7.40 -17.63 -6.85
C VAL A 60 -6.74 -18.92 -6.32
N THR A 61 -5.47 -18.89 -5.92
CA THR A 61 -4.72 -20.12 -5.63
C THR A 61 -4.28 -20.25 -4.18
N LEU A 62 -4.11 -19.14 -3.46
CA LEU A 62 -3.62 -19.11 -2.09
C LEU A 62 -4.72 -18.69 -1.10
N ASN A 63 -4.54 -19.02 0.18
CA ASN A 63 -5.45 -18.58 1.24
C ASN A 63 -5.50 -17.02 1.31
N PRO A 64 -6.68 -16.39 1.11
CA PRO A 64 -6.81 -14.93 1.07
C PRO A 64 -6.46 -14.21 2.37
N LEU A 65 -6.70 -14.85 3.53
CA LEU A 65 -6.37 -14.27 4.84
C LEU A 65 -4.86 -14.19 5.03
N MET A 66 -4.12 -15.21 4.60
CA MET A 66 -2.65 -15.20 4.64
C MET A 66 -2.05 -14.22 3.64
N ILE A 67 -2.64 -14.09 2.44
CA ILE A 67 -2.27 -13.02 1.49
C ILE A 67 -2.48 -11.65 2.14
N GLY A 68 -3.65 -11.45 2.75
CA GLY A 68 -3.99 -10.25 3.51
C GLY A 68 -2.99 -9.90 4.59
N LEU A 69 -2.65 -10.86 5.45
CA LEU A 69 -1.72 -10.67 6.56
C LEU A 69 -0.32 -10.31 6.05
N ILE A 70 0.24 -11.14 5.17
CA ILE A 70 1.63 -11.03 4.73
C ILE A 70 1.81 -9.86 3.75
N GLY A 71 0.90 -9.75 2.77
CA GLY A 71 0.87 -8.63 1.84
C GLY A 71 0.55 -7.32 2.52
N GLY A 72 -0.36 -7.30 3.51
CA GLY A 72 -0.67 -6.10 4.28
C GLY A 72 0.52 -5.56 5.07
N ILE A 73 1.30 -6.44 5.70
CA ILE A 73 2.55 -6.07 6.40
C ILE A 73 3.59 -5.56 5.39
N GLY A 74 3.78 -6.27 4.27
CA GLY A 74 4.69 -5.85 3.20
C GLY A 74 4.32 -4.46 2.66
N SER A 75 3.03 -4.25 2.37
CA SER A 75 2.47 -2.97 1.93
C SER A 75 2.74 -1.85 2.95
N ALA A 76 2.52 -2.09 4.25
CA ALA A 76 2.79 -1.11 5.29
C ALA A 76 4.27 -0.73 5.40
N LEU A 77 5.18 -1.69 5.19
CA LEU A 77 6.62 -1.41 5.10
C LEU A 77 6.96 -0.58 3.86
N GLY A 78 6.36 -0.89 2.71
CA GLY A 78 6.50 -0.10 1.49
C GLY A 78 6.07 1.34 1.69
N GLU A 79 4.97 1.57 2.41
CA GLU A 79 4.43 2.91 2.66
C GLU A 79 5.30 3.78 3.59
N LEU A 80 6.28 3.20 4.29
CA LEU A 80 7.31 3.97 5.02
C LEU A 80 8.14 4.85 4.08
N THR A 81 8.24 4.50 2.79
CA THR A 81 8.86 5.37 1.79
C THR A 81 8.09 6.68 1.65
N GLY A 82 6.76 6.62 1.53
CA GLY A 82 5.85 7.76 1.54
C GLY A 82 5.98 8.59 2.82
N TYR A 83 6.05 7.92 3.97
CA TYR A 83 6.30 8.57 5.26
C TYR A 83 7.62 9.34 5.27
N ALA A 84 8.72 8.74 4.81
CA ALA A 84 10.03 9.38 4.77
C ALA A 84 10.04 10.60 3.84
N VAL A 85 9.36 10.51 2.69
CA VAL A 85 9.20 11.63 1.76
C VAL A 85 8.39 12.74 2.41
N GLY A 86 7.23 12.43 2.99
CA GLY A 86 6.37 13.38 3.69
C GLY A 86 7.10 14.08 4.85
N ALA A 87 7.90 13.33 5.62
CA ALA A 87 8.69 13.88 6.71
C ALA A 87 9.75 14.89 6.25
N LYS A 88 10.34 14.68 5.07
CA LYS A 88 11.32 15.57 4.45
C LYS A 88 10.67 16.77 3.77
N THR A 89 9.56 16.58 3.05
CA THR A 89 8.89 17.63 2.28
C THR A 89 7.97 18.50 3.15
N GLY A 90 7.36 17.92 4.18
CA GLY A 90 6.43 18.60 5.09
C GLY A 90 7.03 19.79 5.82
N GLN A 91 8.36 19.83 6.02
CA GLN A 91 9.05 20.98 6.58
C GLN A 91 8.85 22.25 5.74
N ARG A 92 8.76 22.13 4.41
CA ARG A 92 8.55 23.26 3.49
C ARG A 92 7.13 23.83 3.56
N PHE A 93 6.17 23.04 4.03
CA PHE A 93 4.77 23.43 4.12
C PHE A 93 4.34 23.82 5.54
N ARG A 94 5.25 23.76 6.52
CA ARG A 94 4.99 24.16 7.91
C ARG A 94 4.50 25.61 7.97
N GLY A 95 3.44 25.84 8.75
CA GLY A 95 2.80 27.16 8.89
C GLY A 95 1.73 27.49 7.84
N GLY A 96 1.57 26.69 6.79
CA GLY A 96 0.51 26.88 5.79
C GLY A 96 -0.87 26.43 6.29
N ARG A 97 -1.95 27.01 5.72
CA ARG A 97 -3.35 26.62 6.00
C ARG A 97 -3.59 25.11 5.81
N LEU A 98 -2.99 24.52 4.77
CA LEU A 98 -3.09 23.08 4.49
C LEU A 98 -2.42 22.25 5.59
N PHE A 99 -1.20 22.62 5.99
CA PHE A 99 -0.48 21.94 7.07
C PHE A 99 -1.26 22.01 8.39
N ALA A 100 -1.81 23.17 8.75
CA ALA A 100 -2.63 23.33 9.95
C ALA A 100 -3.91 22.48 9.91
N LYS A 101 -4.57 22.37 8.74
CA LYS A 101 -5.73 21.47 8.56
C LYS A 101 -5.34 20.01 8.72
N LEU A 102 -4.27 19.55 8.05
CA LEU A 102 -3.77 18.18 8.16
C LEU A 102 -3.38 17.85 9.59
N GLN A 103 -2.65 18.75 10.26
CA GLN A 103 -2.24 18.58 11.65
C GLN A 103 -3.45 18.53 12.59
N LYS A 104 -4.41 19.44 12.46
CA LYS A 104 -5.63 19.44 13.28
C LYS A 104 -6.46 18.19 13.06
N PHE A 105 -6.57 17.72 11.82
CA PHE A 105 -7.30 16.50 11.49
C PHE A 105 -6.61 15.26 12.06
N THR A 106 -5.28 15.14 11.91
CA THR A 106 -4.51 14.04 12.49
C THR A 106 -4.48 14.10 14.02
N LEU A 107 -4.48 15.28 14.64
CA LEU A 107 -4.60 15.37 16.11
C LEU A 107 -5.99 14.95 16.59
N ARG A 108 -7.05 15.25 15.81
CA ARG A 108 -8.43 14.93 16.16
C ARG A 108 -8.79 13.45 15.96
N TRP A 109 -8.36 12.87 14.84
CA TRP A 109 -8.73 11.50 14.43
C TRP A 109 -7.58 10.51 14.54
N GLY A 110 -6.35 10.99 14.74
CA GLY A 110 -5.19 10.15 15.03
C GLY A 110 -4.98 9.06 13.99
N GLY A 111 -4.67 7.87 14.50
CA GLY A 111 -4.44 6.68 13.69
C GLY A 111 -5.68 6.19 12.95
N LEU A 112 -6.90 6.53 13.39
CA LEU A 112 -8.13 6.10 12.72
C LEU A 112 -8.23 6.70 11.31
N SER A 113 -7.79 7.96 11.15
CA SER A 113 -7.70 8.57 9.81
C SER A 113 -6.77 7.79 8.89
N LEU A 114 -5.58 7.44 9.38
CA LEU A 114 -4.58 6.68 8.62
C LEU A 114 -5.08 5.28 8.26
N PHE A 115 -5.77 4.61 9.20
CA PHE A 115 -6.40 3.32 8.96
C PHE A 115 -7.45 3.39 7.85
N VAL A 116 -8.36 4.37 7.90
CA VAL A 116 -9.41 4.53 6.88
C VAL A 116 -8.78 4.80 5.51
N PHE A 117 -7.80 5.70 5.43
CA PHE A 117 -7.10 6.00 4.18
C PHE A 117 -6.32 4.79 3.64
N ALA A 118 -5.70 4.00 4.51
CA ALA A 118 -4.97 2.80 4.09
C ALA A 118 -5.90 1.66 3.62
N THR A 119 -7.12 1.61 4.16
CA THR A 119 -8.12 0.59 3.82
C THR A 119 -8.81 0.87 2.49
N ILE A 120 -9.12 2.14 2.21
CA ILE A 120 -9.85 2.52 0.99
C ILE A 120 -8.95 2.34 -0.24
N PRO A 121 -9.39 1.58 -1.26
CA PRO A 121 -8.65 1.48 -2.51
C PRO A 121 -8.65 2.84 -3.22
N GLY A 122 -7.48 3.45 -3.30
CA GLY A 122 -7.23 4.66 -4.07
C GLY A 122 -6.13 4.42 -5.11
N PRO A 123 -5.99 5.31 -6.10
CA PRO A 123 -4.92 5.22 -7.10
C PRO A 123 -3.51 5.39 -6.50
N PHE A 124 -3.39 6.01 -5.32
CA PHE A 124 -2.11 6.32 -4.67
C PHE A 124 -2.16 6.07 -3.16
N GLU A 125 -1.02 5.70 -2.58
CA GLU A 125 -0.86 5.46 -1.14
C GLU A 125 -0.51 6.77 -0.41
N VAL A 126 -1.56 7.51 -0.03
CA VAL A 126 -1.45 8.86 0.55
C VAL A 126 -1.25 8.88 2.06
N ALA A 127 -1.54 7.80 2.78
CA ALA A 127 -1.48 7.78 4.24
C ALA A 127 -0.05 7.98 4.76
N GLY A 128 0.94 7.35 4.12
CA GLY A 128 2.36 7.56 4.39
C GLY A 128 2.79 9.01 4.25
N LEU A 129 2.55 9.60 3.07
CA LEU A 129 2.94 10.99 2.77
C LEU A 129 2.32 11.98 3.77
N TRP A 130 1.04 11.80 4.08
CA TRP A 130 0.34 12.58 5.09
C TRP A 130 1.01 12.42 6.46
N ALA A 131 1.08 11.18 6.97
CA ALA A 131 1.62 10.90 8.30
C ALA A 131 3.04 11.45 8.49
N GLY A 132 3.88 11.33 7.45
CA GLY A 132 5.21 11.91 7.42
C GLY A 132 5.19 13.43 7.52
N THR A 133 4.32 14.10 6.76
CA THR A 133 4.19 15.58 6.73
C THR A 133 3.95 16.14 8.12
N VAL A 134 3.07 15.51 8.90
CA VAL A 134 2.72 15.93 10.27
C VAL A 134 3.60 15.30 11.35
N ARG A 135 4.61 14.50 10.97
CA ARG A 135 5.53 13.77 11.88
C ARG A 135 4.79 12.89 12.89
N TYR A 136 3.77 12.16 12.41
CA TYR A 136 3.03 11.21 13.24
C TYR A 136 3.95 10.08 13.77
N PRO A 137 3.81 9.59 15.01
CA PRO A 137 4.71 8.56 15.55
C PRO A 137 4.76 7.30 14.67
N ILE A 138 5.97 6.91 14.25
CA ILE A 138 6.18 5.85 13.23
C ILE A 138 5.60 4.48 13.64
N ALA A 139 5.72 4.12 14.92
CA ALA A 139 5.19 2.85 15.43
C ALA A 139 3.66 2.83 15.36
N ARG A 140 3.00 3.93 15.76
CA ARG A 140 1.53 4.05 15.65
C ARG A 140 1.10 4.07 14.19
N PHE A 141 1.80 4.83 13.34
CA PHE A 141 1.57 4.84 11.89
C PHE A 141 1.58 3.42 11.34
N PHE A 142 2.63 2.66 11.63
CA PHE A 142 2.80 1.31 11.12
C PHE A 142 1.65 0.39 11.55
N VAL A 143 1.25 0.42 12.82
CA VAL A 143 0.13 -0.39 13.32
C VAL A 143 -1.18 -0.06 12.61
N PHE A 144 -1.56 1.22 12.53
CA PHE A 144 -2.82 1.61 11.90
C PHE A 144 -2.85 1.37 10.39
N VAL A 145 -1.74 1.64 9.70
CA VAL A 145 -1.64 1.38 8.26
C VAL A 145 -1.58 -0.11 7.98
N ALA A 146 -0.80 -0.90 8.74
CA ALA A 146 -0.77 -2.35 8.59
C ALA A 146 -2.16 -2.97 8.74
N MET A 147 -2.94 -2.59 9.77
CA MET A 147 -4.31 -3.07 9.91
C MET A 147 -5.18 -2.72 8.68
N GLY A 148 -5.10 -1.49 8.18
CA GLY A 148 -5.88 -1.07 7.02
C GLY A 148 -5.45 -1.78 5.73
N LYS A 149 -4.13 -1.97 5.55
CA LYS A 149 -3.57 -2.71 4.42
C LYS A 149 -3.90 -4.19 4.46
N ILE A 150 -3.87 -4.81 5.63
CA ILE A 150 -4.30 -6.21 5.80
C ILE A 150 -5.75 -6.35 5.33
N LEU A 151 -6.64 -5.46 5.76
CA LEU A 151 -8.03 -5.48 5.33
C LEU A 151 -8.18 -5.27 3.81
N LYS A 152 -7.50 -4.26 3.26
CA LYS A 152 -7.52 -3.95 1.81
C LYS A 152 -7.00 -5.13 0.96
N VAL A 153 -5.83 -5.65 1.30
CA VAL A 153 -5.19 -6.76 0.58
C VAL A 153 -6.03 -8.03 0.70
N THR A 154 -6.58 -8.31 1.88
CA THR A 154 -7.54 -9.42 2.07
C THR A 154 -8.75 -9.26 1.17
N ALA A 155 -9.31 -8.05 1.04
CA ALA A 155 -10.47 -7.81 0.20
C ALA A 155 -10.18 -8.11 -1.29
N PHE A 156 -9.04 -7.65 -1.81
CA PHE A 156 -8.62 -7.97 -3.18
C PHE A 156 -8.35 -9.47 -3.39
N ALA A 157 -7.68 -10.12 -2.45
CA ALA A 157 -7.42 -11.55 -2.51
C ALA A 157 -8.72 -12.37 -2.45
N SER A 158 -9.64 -12.00 -1.56
CA SER A 158 -10.95 -12.65 -1.44
C SER A 158 -11.79 -12.46 -2.70
N ALA A 159 -11.74 -11.28 -3.33
CA ALA A 159 -12.39 -11.07 -4.62
C ALA A 159 -11.84 -12.04 -5.69
N GLY A 160 -10.53 -12.28 -5.70
CA GLY A 160 -9.90 -13.31 -6.52
C GLY A 160 -10.38 -14.73 -6.20
N TYR A 161 -10.37 -15.09 -4.93
CA TYR A 161 -10.81 -16.40 -4.44
C TYR A 161 -12.25 -16.73 -4.84
N TYR A 162 -13.18 -15.80 -4.61
CA TYR A 162 -14.58 -15.99 -4.95
C TYR A 162 -14.88 -15.85 -6.43
N SER A 163 -14.00 -15.23 -7.23
CA SER A 163 -14.18 -15.12 -8.68
C SER A 163 -14.27 -16.51 -9.35
N MET A 164 -13.56 -17.52 -8.83
CA MET A 164 -13.70 -18.89 -9.31
C MET A 164 -15.08 -19.48 -9.05
N GLY A 165 -15.67 -19.21 -7.87
CA GLY A 165 -17.00 -19.70 -7.54
C GLY A 165 -18.07 -19.14 -8.48
N TRP A 166 -17.91 -17.90 -8.96
CA TRP A 166 -18.82 -17.30 -9.93
C TRP A 166 -18.59 -17.77 -11.37
N LEU A 167 -17.34 -18.02 -11.76
CA LEU A 167 -16.98 -18.51 -13.11
C LEU A 167 -17.26 -20.01 -13.31
N PHE A 168 -17.18 -20.82 -12.24
CA PHE A 168 -17.33 -22.28 -12.30
C PHE A 168 -18.57 -22.81 -11.58
N GLY A 169 -19.31 -21.97 -10.85
CA GLY A 169 -20.51 -22.34 -10.07
C GLY A 169 -21.85 -21.91 -10.68
N GLY A 170 -21.87 -21.52 -11.96
CA GLY A 170 -23.10 -21.36 -12.74
C GLY A 170 -23.50 -22.68 -13.41
N SER A 171 -23.99 -23.65 -12.63
CA SER A 171 -24.67 -24.86 -13.13
C SER A 171 -25.76 -25.28 -12.15
#